data_AF-A0A438CJY7-F1
#
_entry.id   AF-A0A438CJY7-F1
#
_cell.length_a   1.000
_cell.length_b   1.000
_cell.length_c   1.000
_cell.angle_alpha   90.00
_cell.angle_beta   90.00
_cell.angle_gamma   90.00
#
_symmetry.space_group_name_H-M   'P 1'
#
loop_
_entity.id
_entity.type
_entity.pdbx_description
1 polymer ?
#
loop_
_entity_poly.entity_id
_entity_poly.type
_entity_poly.pdbx_seq_one_letter_code
_entity_poly.pdbx_strand_id
1 'polypeptide(L)'
;MLFQKGRPWYEPEWWKFGMRNRKYFRHAGGSLIILSKNLVQYVNINSASLMTYAHDDISVGSWMMGIQATYIDDNRLCCSSSRQDKVCSAA
;
A
#
# COMPACT_ATOMS: atom_id res chain seq x y z
N MET A 1 -7.02 -1.96 -12.86
CA MET A 1 -6.55 -3.37 -12.89
C MET A 1 -5.12 -3.32 -13.36
N LEU A 2 -4.18 -3.81 -12.55
CA LEU A 2 -2.77 -3.38 -12.62
C LEU A 2 -2.03 -3.78 -13.90
N PHE A 3 -2.56 -4.73 -14.68
CA PHE A 3 -1.95 -5.20 -15.92
C PHE A 3 -2.40 -4.48 -17.20
N GLN A 4 -3.46 -3.66 -17.14
CA GLN A 4 -3.98 -3.00 -18.36
C GLN A 4 -3.25 -1.69 -18.62
N LYS A 5 -2.34 -1.70 -19.59
CA LYS A 5 -1.62 -0.49 -20.03
C LYS A 5 -2.61 0.59 -20.45
N GLY A 6 -2.40 1.83 -19.97
CA GLY A 6 -3.27 2.97 -20.24
C GLY A 6 -4.50 3.11 -19.33
N ARG A 7 -4.68 2.22 -18.35
CA ARG A 7 -5.66 2.41 -17.27
C ARG A 7 -5.03 3.09 -16.07
N PRO A 8 -5.82 3.77 -15.23
CA PRO A 8 -5.40 4.13 -13.88
C PRO A 8 -4.93 2.89 -13.13
N TRP A 9 -3.87 3.04 -12.35
CA TRP A 9 -3.26 1.97 -11.56
C TRP A 9 -2.50 0.93 -12.37
N TYR A 10 -2.03 1.25 -13.59
CA TYR A 10 -1.20 0.34 -14.38
C TYR A 10 0.22 0.24 -13.82
N GLU A 11 0.65 -0.97 -13.47
CA GLU A 11 2.00 -1.24 -13.00
C GLU A 11 2.81 -1.95 -14.10
N PRO A 12 3.93 -1.38 -14.59
CA PRO A 12 4.76 -2.02 -15.61
C PRO A 12 5.24 -3.42 -15.22
N GLU A 13 5.56 -3.62 -13.94
CA GLU A 13 6.07 -4.88 -13.39
C GLU A 13 4.98 -5.74 -12.73
N TRP A 14 3.71 -5.57 -13.15
CA TRP A 14 2.55 -6.26 -12.57
C TRP A 14 2.70 -7.78 -12.44
N TRP A 15 3.48 -8.39 -13.35
CA TRP A 15 3.73 -9.84 -13.41
C TRP A 15 4.47 -10.38 -12.18
N LYS A 16 5.19 -9.52 -11.44
CA LYS A 16 5.87 -9.88 -10.19
C LYS A 16 4.91 -10.13 -9.02
N PHE A 17 3.69 -9.60 -9.10
CA PHE A 17 2.70 -9.64 -8.00
C PHE A 17 1.62 -10.71 -8.21
N GLY A 18 1.72 -11.49 -9.29
CA GLY A 18 0.84 -12.63 -9.55
C GLY A 18 0.26 -12.67 -10.96
N MET A 19 -0.44 -13.76 -11.26
CA MET A 19 -1.12 -13.96 -12.55
C MET A 19 -2.33 -13.02 -12.71
N ARG A 20 -2.75 -12.81 -13.96
CA ARG A 20 -3.82 -11.92 -14.48
C ARG A 20 -5.15 -11.89 -13.68
N ASN A 21 -5.40 -12.84 -12.79
CA ASN A 21 -6.63 -12.98 -12.02
C ASN A 21 -6.45 -13.22 -10.51
N ARG A 22 -5.23 -13.07 -9.95
CA ARG A 22 -5.04 -13.11 -8.50
C ARG A 22 -5.18 -11.72 -7.91
N LYS A 23 -5.91 -11.63 -6.79
CA LYS A 23 -6.04 -10.39 -6.01
C LYS A 23 -4.66 -10.07 -5.45
N TYR A 24 -4.28 -8.80 -5.57
CA TYR A 24 -3.07 -8.22 -5.00
C TYR A 24 -2.89 -8.62 -3.52
N PHE A 25 -1.65 -8.58 -3.03
CA PHE A 25 -1.41 -8.62 -1.58
C PHE A 25 -2.31 -7.58 -0.92
N ARG A 26 -3.14 -8.01 0.04
CA ARG A 26 -4.37 -7.34 0.48
C ARG A 26 -4.13 -6.07 1.31
N HIS A 27 -2.96 -5.45 1.21
CA HIS A 27 -2.40 -4.71 2.34
C HIS A 27 -2.14 -3.22 2.08
N ALA A 28 -2.42 -2.71 0.89
CA ALA A 28 -2.05 -1.33 0.57
C ALA A 28 -3.12 -0.54 -0.21
N GLY A 29 -4.32 -1.10 -0.41
CA GLY A 29 -5.40 -0.41 -1.11
C GLY A 29 -6.18 0.59 -0.23
N GLY A 30 -5.49 1.54 0.42
CA GLY A 30 -6.10 2.53 1.33
C GLY A 30 -5.59 3.95 1.07
N SER A 31 -6.37 4.96 1.47
CA SER A 31 -6.01 6.37 1.31
C SER A 31 -4.96 6.87 2.32
N LEU A 32 -4.63 6.06 3.31
CA LEU A 32 -3.73 6.41 4.40
C LEU A 32 -2.87 5.21 4.79
N ILE A 33 -1.58 5.46 4.97
CA ILE A 33 -0.61 4.49 5.48
C ILE A 33 0.05 5.11 6.71
N ILE A 34 0.13 4.36 7.80
CA ILE A 34 0.83 4.76 9.03
C ILE A 34 2.00 3.79 9.26
N LEU A 35 3.20 4.35 9.39
CA LEU A 35 4.43 3.58 9.61
C LEU A 35 5.02 3.92 10.99
N SER A 36 5.59 2.93 11.67
CA SER A 36 6.31 3.17 12.92
C SER A 36 7.62 3.92 12.65
N LYS A 37 8.09 4.69 13.63
CA LYS A 37 9.36 5.43 13.53
C LYS A 37 10.53 4.52 13.12
N ASN A 38 10.64 3.35 13.72
CA ASN A 38 11.72 2.40 13.45
C ASN A 38 11.65 1.88 12.01
N LEU A 39 10.44 1.63 11.50
CA LEU A 39 10.22 1.20 10.13
C LEU A 39 10.64 2.28 9.12
N VAL A 40 10.25 3.53 9.38
CA VAL A 40 10.64 4.67 8.54
C VAL A 40 12.16 4.85 8.53
N GLN A 41 12.81 4.75 9.69
CA GLN A 41 14.28 4.84 9.78
C GLN A 41 14.96 3.72 9.01
N TYR A 42 14.46 2.48 9.12
CA TYR A 42 15.00 1.35 8.37
C TYR A 42 14.86 1.57 6.86
N VAL A 43 13.69 2.00 6.39
CA VAL A 43 13.44 2.28 4.97
C VAL A 43 14.36 3.39 4.47
N ASN A 44 14.55 4.46 5.24
CA ASN A 44 15.42 5.57 4.86
C ASN A 44 16.88 5.13 4.71
N ILE A 45 17.41 4.40 5.70
CA ILE A 45 18.80 3.90 5.71
C ILE A 45 19.05 2.95 4.54
N ASN A 46 18.09 2.07 4.24
CA ASN A 46 18.23 1.01 3.24
C ASN A 46 17.56 1.35 1.90
N SER A 47 17.22 2.62 1.66
CA SER A 47 16.44 3.06 0.50
C SER A 47 17.02 2.60 -0.84
N ALA A 48 18.35 2.57 -0.96
CA ALA A 48 19.04 2.10 -2.17
C ALA A 48 18.83 0.59 -2.46
N SER A 49 18.49 -0.22 -1.45
CA SER A 49 18.23 -1.66 -1.58
C SER A 49 16.75 -1.99 -1.72
N LEU A 50 15.86 -0.99 -1.57
CA LEU A 50 14.42 -1.17 -1.58
C LEU A 50 13.85 -0.79 -2.96
N MET A 51 13.19 -1.75 -3.61
CA MET A 51 12.57 -1.52 -4.92
C MET A 51 11.34 -0.62 -4.82
N THR A 52 11.31 0.46 -5.59
CA THR A 52 10.12 1.31 -5.80
C THR A 52 9.38 0.86 -7.05
N TYR A 53 8.05 0.97 -7.02
CA TYR A 53 7.13 0.66 -8.11
C TYR A 53 6.36 1.92 -8.51
N ALA A 54 5.55 1.85 -9.57
CA ALA A 54 4.84 3.03 -10.08
C ALA A 54 3.80 3.58 -9.08
N HIS A 55 3.39 2.78 -8.09
CA HIS A 55 2.49 3.20 -7.03
C HIS A 55 3.12 2.98 -5.64
N ASP A 56 2.82 3.91 -4.74
CA ASP A 56 3.36 3.97 -3.38
C ASP A 56 2.90 2.81 -2.52
N ASP A 57 1.62 2.45 -2.62
CA ASP A 57 1.01 1.30 -1.98
C ASP A 57 1.71 -0.03 -2.36
N ILE A 58 2.06 -0.20 -3.63
CA ILE A 58 2.81 -1.35 -4.13
C ILE A 58 4.23 -1.36 -3.56
N SER A 59 4.87 -0.19 -3.52
CA SER A 59 6.24 -0.03 -3.00
C SER A 59 6.30 -0.36 -1.51
N VAL A 60 5.48 0.30 -0.71
CA VAL A 60 5.43 0.11 0.75
C VAL A 60 5.01 -1.31 1.11
N GLY A 61 3.98 -1.84 0.45
CA GLY A 61 3.54 -3.23 0.67
C GLY A 61 4.65 -4.24 0.37
N SER A 62 5.41 -4.03 -0.69
CA SER A 62 6.55 -4.89 -1.05
C SER A 62 7.68 -4.81 -0.02
N TRP A 63 8.01 -3.62 0.47
CA TRP A 63 9.01 -3.45 1.53
C TRP A 63 8.58 -4.16 2.81
N MET A 64 7.34 -3.93 3.25
CA MET A 64 6.79 -4.53 4.47
C MET A 64 6.82 -6.06 4.43
N MET A 65 6.52 -6.66 3.28
CA MET A 65 6.64 -8.12 3.10
C MET A 65 8.09 -8.59 3.21
N GLY A 66 9.03 -7.91 2.54
CA GLY A 66 10.45 -8.29 2.53
C GLY A 66 11.13 -8.15 3.89
N ILE A 67 10.73 -7.14 4.68
CA ILE A 67 11.30 -6.85 6.01
C ILE A 67 10.52 -7.49 7.16
N GLN A 68 9.55 -8.37 6.86
CA GLN A 68 8.66 -9.03 7.83
C GLN A 68 8.02 -8.05 8.83
N ALA A 69 7.58 -6.89 8.34
CA ALA A 69 6.88 -5.91 9.17
C ALA A 69 5.53 -6.46 9.65
N THR A 70 5.10 -6.05 10.85
CA THR A 70 3.73 -6.31 11.30
C THR A 70 2.76 -5.44 10.51
N TYR A 71 1.80 -6.08 9.84
CA TYR A 71 0.73 -5.40 9.11
C TYR A 71 -0.54 -5.33 9.98
N ILE A 72 -1.13 -4.14 10.08
CA ILE A 72 -2.38 -3.88 10.77
C ILE A 72 -3.32 -3.18 9.79
N ASP A 73 -4.46 -3.80 9.49
CA ASP A 73 -5.54 -3.21 8.71
C ASP A 73 -6.53 -2.53 9.67
N ASP A 74 -6.45 -1.21 9.79
CA ASP A 74 -7.38 -0.41 10.59
C ASP A 74 -8.10 0.63 9.72
N ASN A 75 -9.38 0.39 9.48
CA ASN A 75 -10.22 1.24 8.65
C ASN A 75 -10.97 2.32 9.45
N ARG A 76 -10.69 2.50 10.74
CA ARG A 76 -11.32 3.54 11.57
C ARG A 76 -10.93 4.96 11.13
N LEU A 77 -9.80 5.09 10.44
CA LEU A 77 -9.36 6.35 9.84
C LEU A 77 -9.94 6.57 8.44
N CYS A 78 -10.61 5.57 7.86
CA CYS A 78 -11.24 5.67 6.55
C CYS A 78 -12.70 6.10 6.71
N CYS A 79 -13.07 7.21 6.07
CA CYS A 79 -14.46 7.64 5.99
C CYS A 79 -15.22 6.73 5.03
N SER A 80 -16.11 5.90 5.56
CA SER A 80 -17.09 5.18 4.77
C SER A 80 -18.38 6.00 4.70
N SER A 81 -19.09 5.95 3.58
CA SER A 81 -20.35 6.71 3.38
C SER A 81 -21.43 6.39 4.43
N SER A 82 -21.29 5.31 5.20
CA SER A 82 -22.25 4.83 6.18
C SER A 82 -21.81 4.94 7.65
N ARG A 83 -20.57 5.36 7.94
CA ARG A 83 -20.09 5.54 9.33
C ARG A 83 -19.83 7.00 9.63
N GLN A 84 -20.73 7.62 10.39
CA GLN A 84 -20.51 8.91 11.03
C GLN A 84 -19.56 8.74 12.22
N ASP A 85 -18.28 8.54 11.90
CA ASP A 85 -17.22 8.61 12.89
C ASP A 85 -16.82 10.07 13.11
N LYS A 86 -16.43 10.44 14.34
CA LYS A 86 -16.08 11.83 14.69
C LYS A 86 -14.94 12.40 13.83
N VAL A 87 -14.05 11.53 13.36
CA VAL A 87 -12.93 11.85 12.45
C VAL A 87 -13.45 12.36 11.10
N CYS A 88 -14.60 11.87 10.66
CA CYS A 88 -15.19 12.14 9.34
C CYS A 88 -16.28 13.22 9.37
N SER A 89 -16.48 13.88 10.53
CA SER A 89 -17.55 14.87 10.73
C SER A 89 -17.19 16.27 10.22
N ALA A 90 -16.07 16.43 9.53
CA ALA A 90 -15.53 17.74 9.10
C ALA A 90 -15.14 17.80 7.61
N ALA A 91 -15.62 16.87 6.78
CA ALA A 91 -15.42 16.90 5.32
C ALA A 91 -16.61 17.53 4.60
#